data_AF-A0A8K0R458-F1
#
_entry.id   AF-A0A8K0R458-F1
#
_cell.length_a   1.000
_cell.length_b   1.000
_cell.length_c   1.000
_cell.angle_alpha   90.00
_cell.angle_beta   90.00
_cell.angle_gamma   90.00
#
_symmetry.space_group_name_H-M   'P 1'
#
loop_
_entity.id
_entity.type
_entity.pdbx_description
1 polymer ?
#
loop_
_entity_poly.entity_id
_entity_poly.type
_entity_poly.pdbx_seq_one_letter_code
_entity_poly.pdbx_strand_id
1 'polypeptide(L)'
;MLADIGGSAAHKPQDTMVLTHSKDVTVGVRLTPGSSPAREVERSASPFWSLPPELRNRIYELLFIHPDPICVAIPTDGQKPTLHRRIGDENDGLSHPRQKGKMFWAMLRQFPVSLMAVNQPGIALFQVSRQSYAEASSVFYKNKIFNISRNCMRRQHRFDISCNYITEAGVPWMKNLGSRLHLLRKLELDFNAICPSDCTAFDRPIGHVNSGPIQLGDILCLIWRFGLRLELTIMEPNREVLSRYASLTRVQNDHSTSVPSNLSILELNRVIIFLQRNDLDIKKFWRTISKIALDKNGRGGSVVYRTTPRHDRGFFKDDEYSARTHYFSVPRNDRLVMHKKSTLGLSKMPEHIHSRIWNYVIRSQETWRLRVDNIAAVLRMLRPVYSYRRVFLDFFKRGRIKMGACDVEFTSLGRFAGVHAIDRLRALLWMIYGSALGLSRPAGAPNDLAGWPDMKVWPEVKFKLVFELEQFEPLENLRLDIMPVLHATLNHTNDETLAVELQYSQRFRHHAGVLDLGHLRRAVFAAWVSHRHTTLDHPLPRVWVNGHGEVIELVSANGTLDDEGFVTSGDWSDAREIEHLTKESTEAAQDLFRKLAKYCEQYTLD
;
A
#
# COMPACT_ATOMS: atom_id res chain seq x y z
N MET A 1 -29.99 7.32 18.72
CA MET A 1 -29.65 8.68 19.19
C MET A 1 -29.12 9.46 18.01
N LEU A 2 -30.04 10.18 17.36
CA LEU A 2 -29.76 11.32 16.49
C LEU A 2 -29.40 12.52 17.38
N ALA A 3 -28.39 13.28 16.98
CA ALA A 3 -28.17 14.72 17.22
C ALA A 3 -26.71 14.99 16.82
N ASP A 4 -26.51 15.65 15.69
CA ASP A 4 -26.23 17.10 15.61
C ASP A 4 -24.73 17.33 15.48
N ILE A 5 -24.32 17.84 14.31
CA ILE A 5 -23.55 19.09 14.15
C ILE A 5 -23.79 19.51 12.70
N GLY A 6 -24.60 20.55 12.54
CA GLY A 6 -24.69 21.37 11.34
C GLY A 6 -23.62 22.47 11.34
N GLY A 7 -23.41 23.06 10.17
CA GLY A 7 -22.52 24.21 9.93
C GLY A 7 -21.77 24.06 8.60
N SER A 8 -22.45 24.16 7.46
CA SER A 8 -22.67 25.40 6.71
C SER A 8 -21.37 26.13 6.32
N ALA A 9 -20.92 25.89 5.08
CA ALA A 9 -20.17 26.84 4.28
C ALA A 9 -20.48 26.57 2.80
N ALA A 10 -21.49 27.27 2.29
CA ALA A 10 -21.82 27.28 0.87
C ALA A 10 -20.76 28.08 0.10
N HIS A 11 -19.77 27.38 -0.48
CA HIS A 11 -18.91 27.94 -1.51
C HIS A 11 -19.58 27.75 -2.88
N LYS A 12 -20.06 28.86 -3.46
CA LYS A 12 -20.40 28.93 -4.88
C LYS A 12 -19.10 28.85 -5.70
N PRO A 13 -18.93 27.94 -6.66
CA PRO A 13 -17.89 28.08 -7.66
C PRO A 13 -18.36 29.08 -8.73
N GLN A 14 -17.71 30.24 -8.79
CA GLN A 14 -17.68 31.06 -9.99
C GLN A 14 -16.70 30.40 -10.97
N ASP A 15 -17.21 29.55 -11.85
CA ASP A 15 -16.47 29.11 -13.03
C ASP A 15 -16.60 30.18 -14.11
N THR A 16 -15.73 31.18 -14.03
CA THR A 16 -15.48 32.13 -15.11
C THR A 16 -14.63 31.42 -16.16
N MET A 17 -15.28 30.94 -17.21
CA MET A 17 -14.64 30.31 -18.36
C MET A 17 -13.88 31.38 -19.16
N VAL A 18 -12.56 31.48 -18.95
CA VAL A 18 -11.66 32.33 -19.74
C VAL A 18 -11.46 31.67 -21.11
N LEU A 19 -12.15 32.19 -22.13
CA LEU A 19 -11.83 31.94 -23.54
C LEU A 19 -10.53 32.68 -23.87
N THR A 20 -9.40 31.98 -23.89
CA THR A 20 -8.18 32.47 -24.50
C THR A 20 -8.34 32.44 -26.02
N HIS A 21 -8.75 33.57 -26.60
CA HIS A 21 -8.62 33.80 -28.04
C HIS A 21 -7.14 33.92 -28.39
N SER A 22 -6.65 32.96 -29.18
CA SER A 22 -5.40 33.09 -29.93
C SER A 22 -5.49 34.31 -30.85
N LYS A 23 -4.57 35.26 -30.68
CA LYS A 23 -4.36 36.39 -31.59
C LYS A 23 -3.72 35.85 -32.86
N ASP A 24 -4.51 35.69 -33.92
CA ASP A 24 -3.98 35.65 -35.28
C ASP A 24 -4.18 37.01 -35.95
N VAL A 25 -3.13 37.41 -36.66
CA VAL A 25 -2.90 38.68 -37.33
C VAL A 25 -4.01 38.99 -38.34
N THR A 26 -4.81 40.01 -38.05
CA THR A 26 -5.74 40.60 -39.03
C THR A 26 -4.95 41.46 -40.02
N VAL A 27 -4.65 40.91 -41.19
CA VAL A 27 -4.28 41.72 -42.36
C VAL A 27 -5.55 42.41 -42.85
N GLY A 28 -5.66 43.71 -42.57
CA GLY A 28 -6.77 44.54 -43.00
C GLY A 28 -6.74 44.78 -44.50
N VAL A 29 -7.50 43.98 -45.26
CA VAL A 29 -7.88 44.33 -46.63
C VAL A 29 -9.17 45.14 -46.57
N ARG A 30 -9.07 46.45 -46.79
CA ARG A 30 -10.24 47.31 -47.07
C ARG A 30 -10.81 46.90 -48.43
N LEU A 31 -11.89 46.12 -48.42
CA LEU A 31 -12.71 45.90 -49.61
C LEU A 31 -13.68 47.08 -49.76
N THR A 32 -13.58 47.78 -50.89
CA THR A 32 -14.56 48.75 -51.36
C THR A 32 -15.89 48.05 -51.65
N PRO A 33 -17.04 48.72 -51.45
CA PRO A 33 -18.36 48.13 -51.69
C PRO A 33 -18.65 48.08 -53.21
N GLY A 34 -18.09 47.07 -53.88
CA GLY A 34 -18.56 46.67 -55.20
C GLY A 34 -19.78 45.76 -55.04
N SER A 35 -20.91 46.15 -55.62
CA SER A 35 -22.12 45.34 -55.74
C SER A 35 -21.85 44.08 -56.57
N SER A 36 -21.37 43.04 -55.90
CA SER A 36 -21.20 41.71 -56.51
C SER A 36 -22.57 41.04 -56.65
N PRO A 37 -22.96 40.58 -57.85
CA PRO A 37 -24.22 39.86 -58.09
C PRO A 37 -24.33 38.53 -57.31
N ALA A 38 -23.24 38.07 -56.68
CA ALA A 38 -23.26 36.91 -55.80
C ALA A 38 -24.13 37.09 -54.53
N ARG A 39 -24.36 38.33 -54.08
CA ARG A 39 -25.14 38.61 -52.86
C ARG A 39 -26.66 38.52 -53.05
N GLU A 40 -27.17 38.61 -54.28
CA GLU A 40 -28.61 38.45 -54.53
C GLU A 40 -29.02 36.99 -54.69
N VAL A 41 -28.13 36.14 -55.21
CA VAL A 41 -28.40 34.69 -55.36
C VAL A 41 -28.46 33.97 -54.00
N GLU A 42 -27.75 34.47 -52.97
CA GLU A 42 -27.84 33.89 -51.61
C GLU A 42 -29.19 34.14 -50.92
N ARG A 43 -30.00 35.11 -51.37
CA ARG A 43 -31.31 35.40 -50.77
C ARG A 43 -32.45 34.52 -51.29
N SER A 44 -32.25 33.79 -52.40
CA SER A 44 -33.26 32.92 -53.00
C SER A 44 -33.08 31.44 -52.67
N ALA A 45 -31.96 31.03 -52.06
CA ALA A 45 -31.76 29.66 -51.64
C ALA A 45 -32.62 29.36 -50.39
N SER A 46 -33.64 28.53 -50.59
CA SER A 46 -34.47 28.05 -49.49
C SER A 46 -33.57 27.39 -48.43
N PRO A 47 -33.58 27.85 -47.16
CA PRO A 47 -32.67 27.33 -46.15
C PRO A 47 -32.94 25.85 -45.93
N PHE A 48 -31.93 25.03 -45.61
CA PHE A 48 -32.09 23.57 -45.44
C PHE A 48 -33.27 23.17 -44.52
N TRP A 49 -33.65 24.02 -43.57
CA TRP A 49 -34.79 23.85 -42.65
C TRP A 49 -36.16 23.96 -43.30
N SER A 50 -36.26 24.65 -44.43
CA SER A 50 -37.49 24.79 -45.19
C SER A 50 -37.91 23.49 -45.88
N LEU A 51 -36.97 22.55 -46.05
CA LEU A 51 -37.30 21.22 -46.55
C LEU A 51 -38.18 20.49 -45.52
N PRO A 52 -39.24 19.81 -45.95
CA PRO A 52 -40.00 18.90 -45.10
C PRO A 52 -39.10 17.92 -44.33
N PRO A 53 -39.45 17.53 -43.09
CA PRO A 53 -38.67 16.58 -42.29
C PRO A 53 -38.31 15.28 -43.03
N GLU A 54 -39.20 14.79 -43.90
CA GLU A 54 -39.02 13.58 -44.70
C GLU A 54 -37.84 13.74 -45.67
N LEU A 55 -37.75 14.89 -46.35
CA LEU A 55 -36.65 15.18 -47.27
C LEU A 55 -35.33 15.40 -46.52
N ARG A 56 -35.36 16.07 -45.35
CA ARG A 56 -34.16 16.22 -44.51
C ARG A 56 -33.65 14.86 -44.03
N ASN A 57 -34.53 14.01 -43.55
CA ASN A 57 -34.20 12.64 -43.14
C ASN A 57 -33.61 11.84 -44.31
N ARG A 58 -34.19 11.95 -45.51
CA ARG A 58 -33.63 11.29 -46.69
C ARG A 58 -32.23 11.79 -47.04
N ILE A 59 -31.98 13.09 -46.92
CA ILE A 59 -30.63 13.66 -47.10
C ILE A 59 -29.66 13.14 -46.04
N TYR A 60 -30.09 13.05 -44.78
CA TYR A 60 -29.28 12.47 -43.72
C TYR A 60 -28.95 10.99 -43.99
N GLU A 61 -29.92 10.20 -44.45
CA GLU A 61 -29.70 8.81 -44.83
C GLU A 61 -28.63 8.69 -45.91
N LEU A 62 -28.75 9.47 -46.99
CA LEU A 62 -27.79 9.47 -48.10
C LEU A 62 -26.38 9.88 -47.67
N LEU A 63 -26.26 10.79 -46.70
CA LEU A 63 -24.96 11.29 -46.26
C LEU A 63 -24.32 10.41 -45.18
N PHE A 64 -25.12 9.84 -44.29
CA PHE A 64 -24.63 9.22 -43.06
C PHE A 64 -24.76 7.69 -43.04
N ILE A 65 -25.53 7.08 -43.96
CA ILE A 65 -25.63 5.62 -44.06
C ILE A 65 -24.53 5.06 -44.96
N HIS A 66 -23.52 4.52 -44.30
CA HIS A 66 -22.42 3.73 -44.85
C HIS A 66 -22.69 2.21 -44.76
N PRO A 67 -22.40 1.42 -45.82
CA PRO A 67 -22.56 -0.03 -45.78
C PRO A 67 -21.63 -0.70 -44.76
N ASP A 68 -20.38 -0.23 -44.65
CA ASP A 68 -19.37 -0.83 -43.77
C ASP A 68 -19.09 0.00 -42.51
N PRO A 69 -18.49 -0.60 -41.46
CA PRO A 69 -18.12 0.11 -40.24
C PRO A 69 -17.16 1.28 -40.47
N ILE A 70 -17.43 2.41 -39.81
CA ILE A 70 -16.51 3.56 -39.82
C ILE A 70 -15.45 3.35 -38.74
N CYS A 71 -14.19 3.48 -39.10
CA CYS A 71 -13.09 3.30 -38.16
C CYS A 71 -12.74 4.63 -37.47
N VAL A 72 -12.39 4.56 -36.19
CA VAL A 72 -11.83 5.65 -35.39
C VAL A 72 -10.44 5.18 -34.97
N ALA A 73 -9.41 5.94 -35.35
CA ALA A 73 -8.04 5.60 -34.99
C ALA A 73 -7.25 6.83 -34.56
N ILE A 74 -6.25 6.60 -33.71
CA ILE A 74 -5.25 7.64 -33.41
C ILE A 74 -4.12 7.55 -34.43
N PRO A 75 -3.73 8.69 -35.04
CA PRO A 75 -2.50 8.76 -35.81
C PRO A 75 -1.30 8.51 -34.89
N THR A 76 -0.24 7.87 -35.40
CA THR A 76 0.93 7.43 -34.62
C THR A 76 1.68 8.52 -33.85
N ASP A 77 1.38 9.79 -34.09
CA ASP A 77 2.00 10.96 -33.47
C ASP A 77 1.24 11.49 -32.23
N GLY A 78 0.24 10.74 -31.73
CA GLY A 78 -0.52 11.14 -30.53
C GLY A 78 -1.54 12.25 -30.80
N GLN A 79 -1.86 12.52 -32.07
CA GLN A 79 -2.92 13.46 -32.44
C GLN A 79 -4.32 12.96 -32.03
N LYS A 80 -5.30 13.87 -32.14
CA LYS A 80 -6.71 13.59 -31.87
C LYS A 80 -7.21 12.41 -32.72
N PRO A 81 -8.15 11.58 -32.21
CA PRO A 81 -8.74 10.51 -32.99
C PRO A 81 -9.38 11.04 -34.28
N THR A 82 -9.06 10.41 -35.40
CA THR A 82 -9.58 10.74 -36.73
C THR A 82 -10.47 9.63 -37.29
N LEU A 83 -11.31 9.97 -38.26
CA LEU A 83 -12.11 8.97 -38.98
C LEU A 83 -11.27 8.29 -40.06
N HIS A 84 -11.44 6.99 -40.17
CA HIS A 84 -10.81 6.14 -41.16
C HIS A 84 -11.83 5.19 -41.78
N ARG A 85 -11.48 4.67 -42.94
CA ARG A 85 -12.16 3.53 -43.58
C ARG A 85 -11.14 2.42 -43.86
N ARG A 86 -11.60 1.19 -44.07
CA ARG A 86 -10.70 0.12 -44.53
C ARG A 86 -10.52 0.25 -46.04
N ILE A 87 -9.31 0.04 -46.54
CA ILE A 87 -9.10 -0.02 -47.99
C ILE A 87 -9.85 -1.23 -48.55
N GLY A 88 -10.77 -0.99 -49.49
CA GLY A 88 -11.57 -2.03 -50.12
C GLY A 88 -12.95 -2.27 -49.48
N ASP A 89 -13.33 -1.50 -48.45
CA ASP A 89 -14.72 -1.47 -48.00
C ASP A 89 -15.62 -0.71 -49.00
N GLU A 90 -16.94 -0.75 -48.82
CA GLU A 90 -17.93 -0.11 -49.69
C GLU A 90 -18.22 1.36 -49.30
N ASN A 91 -17.36 1.98 -48.47
CA ASN A 91 -17.55 3.35 -47.97
C ASN A 91 -16.99 4.42 -48.93
N ASP A 92 -17.27 4.28 -50.23
CA ASP A 92 -16.74 5.15 -51.29
C ASP A 92 -17.25 6.60 -51.24
N GLY A 93 -18.35 6.85 -50.53
CA GLY A 93 -18.84 8.20 -50.26
C GLY A 93 -17.97 9.01 -49.29
N LEU A 94 -17.03 8.38 -48.57
CA LEU A 94 -16.13 9.07 -47.65
C LEU A 94 -14.97 9.71 -48.42
N SER A 95 -14.88 11.05 -48.33
CA SER A 95 -13.88 11.82 -49.05
C SER A 95 -12.50 11.69 -48.42
N HIS A 96 -11.45 11.58 -49.22
CA HIS A 96 -10.09 11.57 -48.70
C HIS A 96 -9.59 13.01 -48.47
N PRO A 97 -8.93 13.33 -47.34
CA PRO A 97 -8.21 14.60 -47.21
C PRO A 97 -7.20 14.69 -48.35
N ARG A 98 -7.27 15.74 -49.19
CA ARG A 98 -6.40 15.93 -50.38
C ARG A 98 -4.93 15.67 -50.02
N GLN A 99 -4.42 14.48 -50.31
CA GLN A 99 -3.01 14.14 -50.11
C GLN A 99 -2.31 14.10 -51.46
N LYS A 100 -1.33 14.99 -51.61
CA LYS A 100 -0.46 15.12 -52.76
C LYS A 100 0.44 13.88 -52.86
N GLY A 101 0.15 12.97 -53.80
CA GLY A 101 1.08 11.92 -54.21
C GLY A 101 0.41 10.61 -54.64
N LYS A 102 0.13 10.44 -55.95
CA LYS A 102 -0.44 9.20 -56.53
C LYS A 102 0.42 7.95 -56.26
N MET A 103 1.74 8.11 -56.12
CA MET A 103 2.69 6.99 -55.97
C MET A 103 2.59 6.29 -54.60
N PHE A 104 2.32 7.05 -53.53
CA PHE A 104 2.16 6.48 -52.18
C PHE A 104 0.92 5.57 -52.08
N TRP A 105 -0.14 5.90 -52.83
CA TRP A 105 -1.38 5.12 -52.87
C TRP A 105 -1.24 3.77 -53.55
N ALA A 106 -0.46 3.69 -54.62
CA ALA A 106 -0.18 2.41 -55.29
C ALA A 106 0.54 1.44 -54.34
N MET A 107 1.41 1.95 -53.46
CA MET A 107 2.09 1.16 -52.44
C MET A 107 1.15 0.74 -51.30
N LEU A 108 0.28 1.63 -50.82
CA LEU A 108 -0.66 1.31 -49.74
C LEU A 108 -1.76 0.31 -50.15
N ARG A 109 -2.20 0.31 -51.42
CA ARG A 109 -3.19 -0.65 -51.94
C ARG A 109 -2.73 -2.12 -51.83
N GLN A 110 -1.45 -2.39 -51.65
CA GLN A 110 -0.95 -3.75 -51.46
C GLN A 110 -1.27 -4.32 -50.07
N PHE A 111 -1.73 -3.49 -49.13
CA PHE A 111 -2.07 -3.89 -47.76
C PHE A 111 -3.59 -3.71 -47.51
N PRO A 112 -4.43 -4.76 -47.66
CA PRO A 112 -5.90 -4.69 -47.52
C PRO A 112 -6.39 -4.36 -46.08
N VAL A 113 -5.46 -4.09 -45.18
CA VAL A 113 -5.68 -3.79 -43.76
C VAL A 113 -5.43 -2.34 -43.42
N SER A 114 -4.84 -1.59 -44.35
CA SER A 114 -4.47 -0.22 -44.07
C SER A 114 -5.73 0.62 -43.85
N LEU A 115 -5.72 1.36 -42.75
CA LEU A 115 -6.72 2.36 -42.48
C LEU A 115 -6.42 3.60 -43.33
N MET A 116 -7.39 4.02 -44.13
CA MET A 116 -7.32 5.23 -44.93
C MET A 116 -8.05 6.35 -44.19
N ALA A 117 -7.34 7.44 -43.88
CA ALA A 117 -7.96 8.60 -43.23
C ALA A 117 -9.01 9.19 -44.15
N VAL A 118 -10.17 9.55 -43.62
CA VAL A 118 -11.28 10.08 -44.41
C VAL A 118 -11.99 11.21 -43.70
N ASN A 119 -12.59 12.07 -44.50
CA ASN A 119 -13.51 13.11 -44.08
C ASN A 119 -14.93 12.67 -44.46
N GLN A 120 -15.84 12.78 -43.48
CA GLN A 120 -17.26 12.57 -43.72
C GLN A 120 -17.86 13.91 -44.21
N PRO A 121 -18.14 14.10 -45.51
CA PRO A 121 -18.61 15.38 -46.06
C PRO A 121 -19.88 15.90 -45.36
N GLY A 122 -20.74 15.00 -44.90
CA GLY A 122 -21.94 15.36 -44.15
C GLY A 122 -21.69 16.06 -42.80
N ILE A 123 -20.48 16.03 -42.24
CA ILE A 123 -20.18 16.67 -40.94
C ILE A 123 -20.49 18.17 -40.95
N ALA A 124 -20.37 18.86 -42.08
CA ALA A 124 -20.74 20.27 -42.19
C ALA A 124 -22.21 20.53 -41.80
N LEU A 125 -23.12 19.57 -42.01
CA LEU A 125 -24.53 19.69 -41.61
C LEU A 125 -24.72 19.78 -40.09
N PHE A 126 -23.81 19.21 -39.31
CA PHE A 126 -23.83 19.35 -37.85
C PHE A 126 -23.60 20.79 -37.39
N GLN A 127 -22.98 21.62 -38.23
CA GLN A 127 -22.65 23.01 -37.91
C GLN A 127 -23.73 24.01 -38.35
N VAL A 128 -24.71 23.58 -39.16
CA VAL A 128 -25.73 24.49 -39.74
C VAL A 128 -26.66 25.05 -38.67
N SER A 129 -27.28 24.19 -37.83
CA SER A 129 -28.01 24.62 -36.63
C SER A 129 -28.22 23.47 -35.64
N ARG A 130 -28.68 23.82 -34.44
CA ARG A 130 -29.00 22.87 -33.35
C ARG A 130 -29.99 21.78 -33.76
N GLN A 131 -30.98 22.10 -34.59
CA GLN A 131 -32.03 21.13 -34.98
C GLN A 131 -31.47 20.05 -35.91
N SER A 132 -30.64 20.40 -36.88
CA SER A 132 -30.02 19.50 -37.87
C SER A 132 -28.96 18.71 -37.17
N TYR A 133 -28.22 19.34 -36.27
CA TYR A 133 -27.34 18.61 -35.39
C TYR A 133 -28.11 17.51 -34.64
N ALA A 134 -29.27 17.81 -34.05
CA ALA A 134 -30.09 16.81 -33.35
C ALA A 134 -30.63 15.71 -34.28
N GLU A 135 -31.24 16.08 -35.41
CA GLU A 135 -31.79 15.15 -36.39
C GLU A 135 -30.69 14.29 -37.03
N ALA A 136 -29.67 14.92 -37.61
CA ALA A 136 -28.58 14.25 -38.32
C ALA A 136 -27.72 13.37 -37.40
N SER A 137 -27.41 13.82 -36.17
CA SER A 137 -26.64 12.98 -35.23
C SER A 137 -27.40 11.71 -34.86
N SER A 138 -28.74 11.76 -34.78
CA SER A 138 -29.54 10.57 -34.55
C SER A 138 -29.40 9.55 -35.68
N VAL A 139 -29.38 10.00 -36.95
CA VAL A 139 -29.18 9.14 -38.12
C VAL A 139 -27.75 8.61 -38.17
N PHE A 140 -26.76 9.46 -37.91
CA PHE A 140 -25.34 9.09 -37.98
C PHE A 140 -24.92 8.08 -36.91
N TYR A 141 -25.44 8.15 -35.68
CA TYR A 141 -25.00 7.25 -34.62
C TYR A 141 -25.89 6.02 -34.40
N LYS A 142 -27.21 6.10 -34.62
CA LYS A 142 -28.18 5.08 -34.16
C LYS A 142 -27.99 3.71 -34.81
N ASN A 143 -27.64 3.67 -36.10
CA ASN A 143 -27.53 2.43 -36.89
C ASN A 143 -26.12 2.22 -37.46
N LYS A 144 -25.11 2.83 -36.83
CA LYS A 144 -23.72 2.67 -37.27
C LYS A 144 -22.93 1.82 -36.32
N ILE A 145 -22.12 0.97 -36.91
CA ILE A 145 -21.05 0.26 -36.24
C ILE A 145 -19.81 1.15 -36.37
N PHE A 146 -19.29 1.57 -35.23
CA PHE A 146 -17.99 2.23 -35.19
C PHE A 146 -16.95 1.21 -34.76
N ASN A 147 -15.79 1.25 -35.40
CA ASN A 147 -14.68 0.37 -35.10
C ASN A 147 -13.53 1.19 -34.51
N ILE A 148 -13.11 0.91 -33.27
CA ILE A 148 -11.89 1.50 -32.71
C ILE A 148 -10.71 0.67 -33.18
N SER A 149 -9.80 1.30 -33.92
CA SER A 149 -8.64 0.63 -34.49
C SER A 149 -7.37 1.47 -34.32
N ARG A 150 -6.23 0.91 -34.70
CA ARG A 150 -4.94 1.59 -34.72
C ARG A 150 -4.36 1.49 -36.11
N ASN A 151 -3.83 2.60 -36.62
CA ASN A 151 -3.13 2.56 -37.88
C ASN A 151 -1.77 1.85 -37.69
N CYS A 152 -1.65 0.62 -38.20
CA CYS A 152 -0.40 -0.16 -38.20
C CYS A 152 0.61 0.45 -39.19
N MET A 153 1.12 1.64 -38.90
CA MET A 153 2.12 2.29 -39.76
C MET A 153 3.55 1.91 -39.36
N ARG A 154 4.25 1.34 -40.35
CA ARG A 154 5.71 1.23 -40.53
C ARG A 154 6.44 0.08 -39.80
N ARG A 155 7.60 -0.23 -40.40
CA ARG A 155 8.55 -1.34 -40.24
C ARG A 155 9.08 -1.65 -38.82
N GLN A 156 8.55 -1.03 -37.77
CA GLN A 156 8.97 -1.25 -36.38
C GLN A 156 7.82 -1.90 -35.63
N HIS A 157 8.07 -3.00 -34.91
CA HIS A 157 7.12 -3.79 -34.12
C HIS A 157 6.48 -2.98 -32.97
N ARG A 158 5.79 -1.87 -33.24
CA ARG A 158 5.02 -1.09 -32.27
C ARG A 158 3.56 -1.55 -32.24
N PHE A 159 3.37 -2.87 -32.23
CA PHE A 159 2.06 -3.43 -31.97
C PHE A 159 1.60 -3.05 -30.57
N ASP A 160 0.29 -2.91 -30.41
CA ASP A 160 -0.27 -2.66 -29.10
C ASP A 160 -0.42 -3.98 -28.33
N ILE A 161 0.48 -4.23 -27.38
CA ILE A 161 0.47 -5.49 -26.62
C ILE A 161 -0.73 -5.52 -25.64
N SER A 162 -1.19 -4.36 -25.18
CA SER A 162 -2.19 -4.22 -24.11
C SER A 162 -3.50 -3.57 -24.56
N CYS A 163 -3.65 -3.30 -25.85
CA CYS A 163 -4.76 -2.55 -26.44
C CYS A 163 -4.90 -1.11 -25.89
N ASN A 164 -3.79 -0.45 -25.56
CA ASN A 164 -3.78 0.92 -25.08
C ASN A 164 -4.49 1.88 -26.03
N TYR A 165 -4.50 1.62 -27.34
CA TYR A 165 -5.23 2.40 -28.34
C TYR A 165 -6.72 2.52 -28.03
N ILE A 166 -7.31 1.55 -27.31
CA ILE A 166 -8.71 1.62 -26.88
C ILE A 166 -8.90 2.75 -25.88
N THR A 167 -8.01 2.85 -24.89
CA THR A 167 -7.98 3.93 -23.90
C THR A 167 -7.52 5.26 -24.51
N GLU A 168 -6.55 5.23 -25.41
CA GLU A 168 -6.00 6.44 -26.02
C GLU A 168 -6.96 7.03 -27.06
N ALA A 169 -7.56 6.21 -27.93
CA ALA A 169 -8.41 6.66 -29.04
C ALA A 169 -9.90 6.59 -28.70
N GLY A 170 -10.37 5.42 -28.30
CA GLY A 170 -11.79 5.14 -28.10
C GLY A 170 -12.40 6.00 -26.99
N VAL A 171 -11.75 6.05 -25.82
CA VAL A 171 -12.30 6.78 -24.66
C VAL A 171 -12.37 8.29 -24.89
N PRO A 172 -11.32 8.99 -25.36
CA PRO A 172 -11.41 10.41 -25.70
C PRO A 172 -12.42 10.70 -26.80
N TRP A 173 -12.48 9.88 -27.85
CA TRP A 173 -13.48 10.03 -28.90
C TRP A 173 -14.91 9.93 -28.33
N MET A 174 -15.21 8.89 -27.55
CA MET A 174 -16.52 8.72 -26.92
C MET A 174 -16.85 9.86 -25.96
N LYS A 175 -15.89 10.37 -25.17
CA LYS A 175 -16.08 11.54 -24.31
C LYS A 175 -16.42 12.80 -25.11
N ASN A 176 -15.79 12.98 -26.27
CA ASN A 176 -16.04 14.12 -27.16
C ASN A 176 -17.44 14.08 -27.81
N LEU A 177 -18.13 12.93 -27.81
CA LEU A 177 -19.54 12.86 -28.23
C LEU A 177 -20.49 13.57 -27.25
N GLY A 178 -20.05 13.81 -26.01
CA GLY A 178 -20.80 14.55 -25.00
C GLY A 178 -22.19 13.97 -24.76
N SER A 179 -23.23 14.82 -24.87
CA SER A 179 -24.62 14.41 -24.66
C SER A 179 -25.15 13.41 -25.68
N ARG A 180 -24.48 13.22 -26.83
CA ARG A 180 -24.88 12.28 -27.89
C ARG A 180 -24.36 10.87 -27.71
N LEU A 181 -23.54 10.62 -26.68
CA LEU A 181 -22.95 9.31 -26.42
C LEU A 181 -24.00 8.18 -26.31
N HIS A 182 -25.20 8.47 -25.80
CA HIS A 182 -26.30 7.50 -25.70
C HIS A 182 -26.87 7.03 -27.05
N LEU A 183 -26.56 7.72 -28.16
CA LEU A 183 -26.97 7.33 -29.50
C LEU A 183 -26.08 6.22 -30.06
N LEU A 184 -24.87 6.03 -29.53
CA LEU A 184 -23.97 4.97 -29.95
C LEU A 184 -24.54 3.61 -29.50
N ARG A 185 -24.82 2.73 -30.46
CA ARG A 185 -25.40 1.41 -30.20
C ARG A 185 -24.42 0.26 -30.32
N LYS A 186 -23.47 0.34 -31.25
CA LYS A 186 -22.51 -0.72 -31.53
C LYS A 186 -21.10 -0.16 -31.64
N LEU A 187 -20.17 -0.79 -30.93
CA LEU A 187 -18.75 -0.47 -30.96
C LEU A 187 -17.97 -1.77 -31.14
N GLU A 188 -17.16 -1.81 -32.19
CA GLU A 188 -16.25 -2.90 -32.50
C GLU A 188 -14.83 -2.50 -32.11
N LEU A 189 -14.07 -3.44 -31.56
CA LEU A 189 -12.67 -3.28 -31.20
C LEU A 189 -11.79 -4.07 -32.16
N ASP A 190 -10.86 -3.39 -32.84
CA ASP A 190 -10.00 -4.00 -33.85
C ASP A 190 -8.80 -4.72 -33.25
N PHE A 191 -8.92 -6.04 -33.15
CA PHE A 191 -7.84 -6.86 -32.62
C PHE A 191 -6.75 -7.16 -33.65
N ASN A 192 -6.92 -6.78 -34.93
CA ASN A 192 -5.85 -6.85 -35.93
C ASN A 192 -4.65 -5.96 -35.58
N ALA A 193 -4.86 -4.94 -34.73
CA ALA A 193 -3.82 -4.02 -34.27
C ALA A 193 -2.95 -4.56 -33.11
N ILE A 194 -3.33 -5.69 -32.51
CA ILE A 194 -2.66 -6.27 -31.34
C ILE A 194 -1.60 -7.26 -31.82
N CYS A 195 -0.41 -7.26 -31.19
CA CYS A 195 0.58 -8.31 -31.50
C CYS A 195 0.00 -9.65 -31.03
N PRO A 196 -0.16 -10.63 -31.93
CA PRO A 196 -0.66 -11.94 -31.55
C PRO A 196 0.31 -12.60 -30.56
N SER A 197 1.62 -12.50 -30.81
CA SER A 197 2.66 -12.99 -29.91
C SER A 197 2.87 -12.08 -28.69
N ASP A 198 3.53 -12.62 -27.68
CA ASP A 198 3.99 -11.83 -26.55
C ASP A 198 5.31 -11.16 -26.92
N CYS A 199 5.19 -10.15 -27.80
CA CYS A 199 6.27 -9.30 -28.28
C CYS A 199 6.89 -8.45 -27.14
N THR A 200 7.33 -9.01 -26.01
CA THR A 200 7.95 -8.27 -24.89
C THR A 200 9.44 -7.96 -25.12
N ALA A 201 10.02 -8.51 -26.20
CA ALA A 201 11.45 -8.61 -26.42
C ALA A 201 12.23 -7.28 -26.54
N PHE A 202 11.56 -6.14 -26.68
CA PHE A 202 12.26 -4.88 -27.00
C PHE A 202 12.32 -3.83 -25.89
N ASP A 203 11.59 -3.93 -24.78
CA ASP A 203 11.57 -2.82 -23.79
C ASP A 203 11.60 -3.19 -22.31
N ARG A 204 11.58 -4.47 -21.90
CA ARG A 204 11.73 -4.82 -20.47
C ARG A 204 12.52 -6.11 -20.24
N PRO A 205 13.65 -6.05 -19.52
CA PRO A 205 14.25 -7.24 -18.96
C PRO A 205 13.41 -7.67 -17.74
N ILE A 206 13.27 -8.99 -17.55
CA ILE A 206 12.82 -9.67 -16.31
C ILE A 206 11.30 -9.95 -16.19
N GLY A 207 10.94 -11.24 -16.30
CA GLY A 207 10.29 -11.92 -15.18
C GLY A 207 8.85 -12.43 -15.28
N HIS A 208 8.01 -11.95 -16.20
CA HIS A 208 6.61 -12.42 -16.26
C HIS A 208 6.14 -12.70 -17.69
N VAL A 209 6.14 -14.00 -18.05
CA VAL A 209 5.71 -14.60 -19.33
C VAL A 209 4.18 -14.64 -19.48
N ASN A 210 3.47 -13.67 -18.92
CA ASN A 210 2.03 -13.59 -19.11
C ASN A 210 1.74 -12.58 -20.20
N SER A 211 1.15 -13.08 -21.29
CA SER A 211 0.64 -12.30 -22.39
C SER A 211 0.00 -11.00 -21.93
N GLY A 212 0.48 -9.86 -22.44
CA GLY A 212 0.00 -8.56 -21.98
C GLY A 212 -1.53 -8.50 -22.00
N PRO A 213 -2.18 -8.14 -20.88
CA PRO A 213 -3.62 -8.25 -20.77
C PRO A 213 -4.31 -7.11 -21.53
N ILE A 214 -5.48 -7.41 -22.10
CA ILE A 214 -6.29 -6.48 -22.88
C ILE A 214 -6.99 -5.50 -21.92
N GLN A 215 -6.65 -4.22 -21.98
CA GLN A 215 -7.22 -3.20 -21.10
C GLN A 215 -8.57 -2.70 -21.65
N LEU A 216 -9.67 -3.01 -20.94
CA LEU A 216 -11.03 -2.54 -21.29
C LEU A 216 -11.67 -1.66 -20.21
N GLY A 217 -10.99 -1.48 -19.08
CA GLY A 217 -11.53 -0.82 -17.89
C GLY A 217 -12.12 0.55 -18.18
N ASP A 218 -11.42 1.40 -18.95
CA ASP A 218 -11.87 2.77 -19.18
C ASP A 218 -13.14 2.86 -20.03
N ILE A 219 -13.29 2.01 -21.06
CA ILE A 219 -14.52 1.94 -21.86
C ILE A 219 -15.68 1.37 -21.02
N LEU A 220 -15.46 0.29 -20.27
CA LEU A 220 -16.49 -0.28 -19.41
C LEU A 220 -16.95 0.72 -18.35
N CYS A 221 -16.03 1.43 -17.71
CA CYS A 221 -16.34 2.52 -16.78
C CYS A 221 -17.16 3.63 -17.44
N LEU A 222 -16.88 3.97 -18.71
CA LEU A 222 -17.65 4.96 -19.47
C LEU A 222 -19.08 4.47 -19.73
N ILE A 223 -19.24 3.21 -20.16
CA ILE A 223 -20.53 2.56 -20.37
C ILE A 223 -21.35 2.56 -19.08
N TRP A 224 -20.73 2.17 -17.96
CA TRP A 224 -21.41 2.12 -16.67
C TRP A 224 -21.77 3.50 -16.13
N ARG A 225 -20.86 4.48 -16.22
CA ARG A 225 -21.07 5.86 -15.74
C ARG A 225 -22.26 6.52 -16.41
N PHE A 226 -22.44 6.30 -17.70
CA PHE A 226 -23.50 6.93 -18.50
C PHE A 226 -24.70 6.01 -18.75
N GLY A 227 -24.70 4.79 -18.22
CA GLY A 227 -25.79 3.83 -18.42
C GLY A 227 -26.02 3.48 -19.89
N LEU A 228 -24.94 3.40 -20.69
CA LEU A 228 -25.04 3.21 -22.13
C LEU A 228 -25.54 1.80 -22.46
N ARG A 229 -26.48 1.70 -23.41
CA ARG A 229 -26.88 0.45 -24.05
C ARG A 229 -26.02 0.19 -25.29
N LEU A 230 -24.71 0.12 -25.06
CA LEU A 230 -23.70 -0.06 -26.09
C LEU A 230 -23.33 -1.54 -26.19
N GLU A 231 -23.54 -2.14 -27.36
CA GLU A 231 -23.01 -3.45 -27.71
C GLU A 231 -21.51 -3.30 -28.01
N LEU A 232 -20.66 -3.94 -27.21
CA LEU A 232 -19.21 -3.92 -27.38
C LEU A 232 -18.77 -5.31 -27.86
N THR A 233 -18.19 -5.37 -29.05
CA THR A 233 -17.70 -6.61 -29.65
C THR A 233 -16.25 -6.44 -30.08
N ILE A 234 -15.55 -7.56 -30.13
CA ILE A 234 -14.21 -7.71 -30.70
C ILE A 234 -14.39 -8.32 -32.08
N MET A 235 -13.78 -7.70 -33.08
CA MET A 235 -13.76 -8.24 -34.44
C MET A 235 -12.79 -9.40 -34.55
N GLU A 236 -13.16 -10.39 -35.36
CA GLU A 236 -12.24 -11.45 -35.77
C GLU A 236 -11.10 -10.84 -36.62
N PRO A 237 -9.82 -11.10 -36.28
CA PRO A 237 -8.72 -10.67 -37.09
C PRO A 237 -8.82 -11.39 -38.43
N ASN A 238 -8.72 -10.63 -39.51
CA ASN A 238 -8.81 -11.22 -40.83
C ASN A 238 -7.58 -12.15 -41.02
N ARG A 239 -7.80 -13.43 -41.33
CA ARG A 239 -6.71 -14.41 -41.41
C ARG A 239 -5.67 -14.04 -42.46
N GLU A 240 -6.09 -13.40 -43.55
CA GLU A 240 -5.17 -12.92 -44.58
C GLU A 240 -4.27 -11.79 -44.09
N VAL A 241 -4.80 -10.97 -43.18
CA VAL A 241 -4.05 -9.91 -42.52
C VAL A 241 -2.93 -10.50 -41.69
N LEU A 242 -3.27 -11.47 -40.83
CA LEU A 242 -2.30 -12.16 -39.98
C LEU A 242 -1.25 -12.92 -40.80
N SER A 243 -1.66 -13.61 -41.88
CA SER A 243 -0.74 -14.37 -42.73
C SER A 243 0.23 -13.46 -43.49
N ARG A 244 -0.27 -12.33 -44.03
CA ARG A 244 0.58 -11.34 -44.70
C ARG A 244 1.51 -10.66 -43.70
N TYR A 245 1.05 -10.32 -42.50
CA TYR A 245 1.94 -9.77 -41.46
C TYR A 245 3.06 -10.74 -41.12
N ALA A 246 2.74 -12.02 -40.89
CA ALA A 246 3.75 -13.06 -40.63
C ALA A 246 4.79 -13.16 -41.77
N SER A 247 4.38 -12.93 -43.02
CA SER A 247 5.29 -12.94 -44.17
C SER A 247 6.15 -11.67 -44.32
N LEU A 248 5.65 -10.51 -43.88
CA LEU A 248 6.30 -9.20 -44.07
C LEU A 248 7.31 -8.87 -42.96
N THR A 249 7.06 -9.35 -41.75
CA THR A 249 8.04 -9.25 -40.67
C THR A 249 9.11 -10.30 -40.92
N ARG A 250 10.25 -9.89 -41.51
CA ARG A 250 11.50 -10.69 -41.62
C ARG A 250 12.05 -11.22 -40.28
N VAL A 251 11.33 -11.03 -39.18
CA VAL A 251 11.60 -11.56 -37.84
C VAL A 251 11.05 -12.98 -37.70
N GLN A 252 11.18 -13.79 -38.76
CA GLN A 252 10.86 -15.23 -38.72
C GLN A 252 11.77 -16.00 -37.75
N ASN A 253 12.91 -15.41 -37.35
CA ASN A 253 13.90 -16.12 -36.54
C ASN A 253 13.57 -16.14 -35.03
N ASP A 254 12.80 -15.18 -34.50
CA ASP A 254 12.52 -15.09 -33.04
C ASP A 254 11.06 -15.33 -32.64
N HIS A 255 10.14 -15.40 -33.61
CA HIS A 255 8.74 -15.73 -33.35
C HIS A 255 8.44 -17.08 -33.99
N SER A 256 8.34 -18.13 -33.18
CA SER A 256 7.87 -19.43 -33.67
C SER A 256 6.54 -19.21 -34.39
N THR A 257 6.47 -19.63 -35.65
CA THR A 257 5.36 -19.41 -36.58
C THR A 257 4.02 -20.00 -36.15
N SER A 258 3.96 -20.65 -34.98
CA SER A 258 2.70 -20.94 -34.31
C SER A 258 2.02 -19.63 -33.93
N VAL A 259 1.06 -19.18 -34.75
CA VAL A 259 0.01 -18.25 -34.32
C VAL A 259 -0.40 -18.70 -32.92
N PRO A 260 -0.25 -17.86 -31.88
CA PRO A 260 -0.55 -18.29 -30.52
C PRO A 260 -1.99 -18.78 -30.51
N SER A 261 -2.15 -20.08 -30.28
CA SER A 261 -3.41 -20.84 -30.25
C SER A 261 -4.40 -20.36 -29.20
N ASN A 262 -4.10 -19.25 -28.55
CA ASN A 262 -4.67 -18.83 -27.29
C ASN A 262 -5.48 -17.54 -27.43
N LEU A 263 -5.65 -16.92 -28.61
CA LEU A 263 -6.59 -15.82 -28.77
C LEU A 263 -7.98 -16.39 -29.12
N SER A 264 -8.88 -16.45 -28.13
CA SER A 264 -10.25 -16.92 -28.35
C SER A 264 -11.24 -15.76 -28.32
N ILE A 265 -11.63 -15.30 -29.51
CA ILE A 265 -12.46 -14.09 -29.69
C ILE A 265 -13.88 -14.33 -29.21
N LEU A 266 -14.39 -15.54 -29.42
CA LEU A 266 -15.68 -15.95 -28.90
C LEU A 266 -15.70 -15.84 -27.36
N GLU A 267 -14.67 -16.36 -26.69
CA GLU A 267 -14.59 -16.29 -25.22
C GLU A 267 -14.36 -14.85 -24.73
N LEU A 268 -13.54 -14.06 -25.42
CA LEU A 268 -13.36 -12.64 -25.08
C LEU A 268 -14.66 -11.85 -25.21
N ASN A 269 -15.42 -12.04 -26.29
CA ASN A 269 -16.73 -11.41 -26.46
C ASN A 269 -17.72 -11.85 -25.37
N ARG A 270 -17.71 -13.13 -24.98
CA ARG A 270 -18.50 -13.60 -23.84
C ARG A 270 -18.13 -12.90 -22.54
N VAL A 271 -16.83 -12.80 -22.21
CA VAL A 271 -16.35 -12.09 -21.01
C VAL A 271 -16.80 -10.63 -21.04
N ILE A 272 -16.69 -9.94 -22.18
CA ILE A 272 -17.16 -8.56 -22.33
C ILE A 272 -18.65 -8.46 -22.03
N ILE A 273 -19.49 -9.34 -22.59
CA ILE A 273 -20.93 -9.35 -22.36
C ILE A 273 -21.24 -9.54 -20.86
N PHE A 274 -20.58 -10.48 -20.18
CA PHE A 274 -20.76 -10.69 -18.74
C PHE A 274 -20.32 -9.48 -17.91
N LEU A 275 -19.22 -8.82 -18.28
CA LEU A 275 -18.78 -7.58 -17.62
C LEU A 275 -19.76 -6.43 -17.85
N GLN A 276 -20.31 -6.29 -19.06
CA GLN A 276 -21.33 -5.27 -19.37
C GLN A 276 -22.62 -5.48 -18.56
N ARG A 277 -23.03 -6.75 -18.37
CA ARG A 277 -24.18 -7.16 -17.54
C ARG A 277 -23.95 -7.05 -16.04
N ASN A 278 -22.70 -6.79 -15.62
CA ASN A 278 -22.29 -6.71 -14.22
C ASN A 278 -22.42 -8.04 -13.46
N ASP A 279 -22.09 -9.16 -14.10
CA ASP A 279 -22.19 -10.50 -13.48
C ASP A 279 -21.28 -10.67 -12.25
N LEU A 280 -20.18 -9.92 -12.20
CA LEU A 280 -19.25 -9.88 -11.05
C LEU A 280 -19.68 -8.93 -9.91
N ASP A 281 -20.77 -8.19 -10.09
CA ASP A 281 -21.23 -7.13 -9.18
C ASP A 281 -20.15 -6.07 -8.81
N ILE A 282 -19.27 -5.77 -9.76
CA ILE A 282 -18.17 -4.79 -9.61
C ILE A 282 -18.55 -3.38 -10.08
N LYS A 283 -19.64 -3.23 -10.84
CA LYS A 283 -20.09 -1.95 -11.40
C LYS A 283 -20.35 -0.93 -10.30
N LYS A 284 -20.84 -1.33 -9.12
CA LYS A 284 -21.03 -0.42 -7.97
C LYS A 284 -19.74 0.25 -7.48
N PHE A 285 -18.59 -0.33 -7.83
CA PHE A 285 -17.26 0.18 -7.48
C PHE A 285 -16.56 0.91 -8.63
N TRP A 286 -17.24 1.24 -9.73
CA TRP A 286 -16.63 1.81 -10.95
C TRP A 286 -15.74 3.04 -10.70
N ARG A 287 -16.06 3.88 -9.71
CA ARG A 287 -15.24 5.06 -9.34
C ARG A 287 -13.88 4.70 -8.76
N THR A 288 -13.76 3.50 -8.21
CA THR A 288 -12.52 2.96 -7.62
C THR A 288 -11.83 1.99 -8.57
N ILE A 289 -12.45 1.54 -9.65
CA ILE A 289 -11.80 0.64 -10.60
C ILE A 289 -10.76 1.43 -11.39
N SER A 290 -9.50 1.03 -11.24
CA SER A 290 -8.38 1.58 -11.99
C SER A 290 -8.28 1.01 -13.38
N LYS A 291 -8.37 -0.33 -13.47
CA LYS A 291 -8.13 -1.12 -14.67
C LYS A 291 -8.97 -2.38 -14.62
N ILE A 292 -9.41 -2.81 -15.79
CA ILE A 292 -9.97 -4.13 -16.04
C ILE A 292 -9.18 -4.70 -17.20
N ALA A 293 -8.48 -5.79 -16.92
CA ALA A 293 -7.55 -6.43 -17.85
C ALA A 293 -8.10 -7.82 -18.18
N LEU A 294 -8.25 -8.16 -19.45
CA LEU A 294 -8.67 -9.51 -19.88
C LEU A 294 -7.47 -10.34 -20.30
N ASP A 295 -7.50 -11.62 -19.97
CA ASP A 295 -6.54 -12.58 -20.49
C ASP A 295 -6.85 -12.81 -21.98
N LYS A 296 -5.82 -12.87 -22.85
CA LYS A 296 -6.01 -13.04 -24.31
C LYS A 296 -6.80 -14.31 -24.68
N ASN A 297 -6.81 -15.31 -23.81
CA ASN A 297 -7.58 -16.55 -23.99
C ASN A 297 -9.06 -16.45 -23.66
N GLY A 298 -9.54 -15.31 -23.17
CA GLY A 298 -10.93 -15.10 -22.79
C GLY A 298 -11.39 -15.97 -21.61
N ARG A 299 -10.47 -16.65 -20.90
CA ARG A 299 -10.82 -17.50 -19.75
C ARG A 299 -10.94 -16.72 -18.45
N GLY A 300 -10.63 -15.44 -18.44
CA GLY A 300 -10.61 -14.63 -17.24
C GLY A 300 -9.95 -13.28 -17.42
N GLY A 301 -9.50 -12.75 -16.29
CA GLY A 301 -8.80 -11.49 -16.23
C GLY A 301 -8.63 -11.00 -14.81
N SER A 302 -8.42 -9.69 -14.69
CA SER A 302 -8.26 -9.04 -13.41
C SER A 302 -8.87 -7.65 -13.34
N VAL A 303 -9.28 -7.26 -12.15
CA VAL A 303 -9.78 -5.94 -11.79
C VAL A 303 -8.84 -5.34 -10.76
N VAL A 304 -8.39 -4.12 -11.00
CA VAL A 304 -7.47 -3.42 -10.10
C VAL A 304 -8.19 -2.22 -9.51
N TYR A 305 -8.23 -2.14 -8.17
CA TYR A 305 -8.90 -1.04 -7.46
C TYR A 305 -7.90 0.04 -7.02
N ARG A 306 -8.31 1.32 -7.12
CA ARG A 306 -7.65 2.51 -6.57
C ARG A 306 -8.16 2.74 -5.15
N THR A 307 -7.24 2.99 -4.23
CA THR A 307 -7.58 3.37 -2.84
C THR A 307 -7.47 4.88 -2.60
N THR A 308 -6.71 5.62 -3.41
CA THR A 308 -6.57 7.08 -3.32
C THR A 308 -6.49 7.75 -4.70
N PRO A 309 -6.86 9.04 -4.83
CA PRO A 309 -6.78 9.79 -6.10
C PRO A 309 -5.35 10.04 -6.61
N ARG A 310 -4.32 9.93 -5.75
CA ARG A 310 -2.92 10.18 -6.13
C ARG A 310 -2.31 9.10 -7.03
N HIS A 311 -3.06 8.03 -7.29
CA HIS A 311 -2.61 6.82 -8.01
C HIS A 311 -2.53 6.96 -9.53
N ASP A 312 -2.91 8.11 -10.11
CA ASP A 312 -3.03 8.29 -11.56
C ASP A 312 -1.72 8.64 -12.29
N ARG A 313 -0.59 8.85 -11.58
CA ARG A 313 0.63 9.43 -12.18
C ARG A 313 1.92 8.59 -12.09
N GLY A 314 1.87 7.32 -11.69
CA GLY A 314 3.09 6.52 -11.49
C GLY A 314 2.99 5.05 -11.91
N PHE A 315 4.10 4.51 -12.42
CA PHE A 315 4.33 3.07 -12.51
C PHE A 315 4.39 2.53 -11.07
N PHE A 316 3.40 1.71 -10.69
CA PHE A 316 3.48 0.99 -9.42
C PHE A 316 4.63 0.00 -9.45
N LYS A 317 5.28 -0.20 -8.30
CA LYS A 317 6.06 -1.41 -8.07
C LYS A 317 5.09 -2.60 -8.07
N ASP A 318 5.47 -3.70 -8.70
CA ASP A 318 4.61 -4.87 -8.96
C ASP A 318 3.91 -5.41 -7.70
N ASP A 319 4.57 -5.29 -6.53
CA ASP A 319 4.04 -5.76 -5.25
C ASP A 319 2.76 -5.04 -4.80
N GLU A 320 2.66 -3.72 -4.98
CA GLU A 320 1.44 -2.97 -4.61
C GLU A 320 0.28 -3.30 -5.55
N TYR A 321 0.59 -3.67 -6.79
CA TYR A 321 -0.39 -4.07 -7.78
C TYR A 321 -1.09 -5.34 -7.32
N SER A 322 -0.32 -6.36 -6.91
CA SER A 322 -0.85 -7.66 -6.47
C SER A 322 -1.87 -7.53 -5.32
N ALA A 323 -1.65 -6.64 -4.35
CA ALA A 323 -2.53 -6.43 -3.21
C ALA A 323 -3.87 -5.79 -3.58
N ARG A 324 -3.98 -5.13 -4.74
CA ARG A 324 -5.20 -4.46 -5.22
C ARG A 324 -5.85 -5.15 -6.42
N THR A 325 -5.16 -6.11 -7.00
CA THR A 325 -5.67 -6.93 -8.09
C THR A 325 -6.59 -8.03 -7.56
N HIS A 326 -7.77 -8.14 -8.16
CA HIS A 326 -8.71 -9.23 -7.98
C HIS A 326 -8.83 -9.97 -9.30
N TYR A 327 -8.54 -11.27 -9.28
CA TYR A 327 -8.63 -12.10 -10.47
C TYR A 327 -10.04 -12.67 -10.61
N PHE A 328 -10.49 -12.84 -11.83
CA PHE A 328 -11.72 -13.55 -12.14
C PHE A 328 -11.48 -14.54 -13.28
N SER A 329 -12.32 -15.56 -13.37
CA SER A 329 -12.30 -16.53 -14.45
C SER A 329 -13.71 -16.85 -14.94
N VAL A 330 -13.77 -17.45 -16.13
CA VAL A 330 -14.96 -18.09 -16.70
C VAL A 330 -14.81 -19.61 -16.48
N PRO A 331 -15.28 -20.17 -15.35
CA PRO A 331 -15.44 -21.61 -15.23
C PRO A 331 -16.38 -22.16 -16.31
N ARG A 332 -16.38 -23.48 -16.50
CA ARG A 332 -17.21 -24.20 -17.49
C ARG A 332 -18.73 -23.93 -17.42
N ASN A 333 -19.20 -23.28 -16.36
CA ASN A 333 -20.62 -22.99 -16.11
C ASN A 333 -21.08 -21.64 -16.71
N ASP A 334 -20.31 -21.06 -17.65
CA ASP A 334 -20.65 -19.82 -18.37
C ASP A 334 -21.04 -18.64 -17.46
N ARG A 335 -20.40 -18.51 -16.30
CA ARG A 335 -20.55 -17.34 -15.42
C ARG A 335 -19.20 -16.86 -14.95
N LEU A 336 -19.01 -15.55 -14.89
CA LEU A 336 -17.80 -14.98 -14.30
C LEU A 336 -17.78 -15.25 -12.79
N VAL A 337 -16.65 -15.77 -12.30
CA VAL A 337 -16.43 -15.98 -10.87
C VAL A 337 -15.22 -15.16 -10.44
N MET A 338 -15.43 -14.28 -9.46
CA MET A 338 -14.35 -13.59 -8.79
C MET A 338 -13.60 -14.58 -7.88
N HIS A 339 -12.30 -14.73 -8.07
CA HIS A 339 -11.50 -15.55 -7.16
C HIS A 339 -11.47 -14.90 -5.78
N LYS A 340 -11.81 -15.68 -4.75
CA LYS A 340 -11.71 -15.22 -3.36
C LYS A 340 -10.25 -14.93 -3.07
N LYS A 341 -9.91 -13.65 -2.96
CA LYS A 341 -8.58 -13.24 -2.51
C LYS A 341 -8.39 -13.80 -1.12
N SER A 342 -7.27 -14.49 -0.86
CA SER A 342 -6.92 -14.84 0.51
C SER A 342 -6.97 -13.54 1.31
N THR A 343 -7.77 -13.49 2.37
CA THR A 343 -7.88 -12.32 3.24
C THR A 343 -6.48 -11.83 3.54
N LEU A 344 -6.21 -10.55 3.21
CA LEU A 344 -4.93 -9.93 3.51
C LEU A 344 -4.80 -9.93 5.03
N GLY A 345 -4.12 -10.96 5.57
CA GLY A 345 -3.68 -10.95 6.95
C GLY A 345 -2.80 -9.72 7.16
N LEU A 346 -2.75 -9.20 8.38
CA LEU A 346 -1.88 -8.06 8.72
C LEU A 346 -0.49 -8.26 8.13
N SER A 347 0.11 -9.44 8.28
CA SER A 347 1.43 -9.81 7.72
C SER A 347 1.63 -9.56 6.21
N LYS A 348 0.57 -9.49 5.40
CA LYS A 348 0.63 -9.25 3.96
C LYS A 348 0.32 -7.80 3.55
N MET A 349 0.00 -6.91 4.48
CA MET A 349 -0.24 -5.49 4.15
C MET A 349 1.08 -4.78 3.73
N PRO A 350 1.00 -3.72 2.90
CA PRO A 350 2.17 -2.92 2.54
C PRO A 350 2.84 -2.31 3.76
N GLU A 351 4.18 -2.31 3.77
CA GLU A 351 5.00 -1.92 4.92
C GLU A 351 4.59 -0.56 5.53
N HIS A 352 4.34 0.45 4.70
CA HIS A 352 3.98 1.78 5.19
C HIS A 352 2.65 1.82 5.96
N ILE A 353 1.70 0.92 5.65
CA ILE A 353 0.43 0.82 6.38
C ILE A 353 0.67 0.19 7.75
N HIS A 354 1.48 -0.87 7.81
CA HIS A 354 1.87 -1.46 9.10
C HIS A 354 2.59 -0.46 9.98
N SER A 355 3.58 0.25 9.43
CA SER A 355 4.31 1.26 10.19
C SER A 355 3.38 2.34 10.71
N ARG A 356 2.33 2.72 9.97
CA ARG A 356 1.31 3.64 10.46
C ARG A 356 0.44 3.03 11.56
N ILE A 357 -0.04 1.79 11.41
CA ILE A 357 -0.83 1.09 12.43
C ILE A 357 -0.02 0.96 13.71
N TRP A 358 1.23 0.50 13.60
CA TRP A 358 2.13 0.36 14.75
C TRP A 358 2.49 1.69 15.37
N ASN A 359 2.82 2.72 14.57
CA ASN A 359 3.04 4.05 15.11
C ASN A 359 1.79 4.59 15.80
N TYR A 360 0.59 4.29 15.29
CA TYR A 360 -0.65 4.72 15.93
C TYR A 360 -0.94 3.95 17.23
N VAL A 361 -0.68 2.64 17.26
CA VAL A 361 -0.93 1.76 18.42
C VAL A 361 0.15 1.91 19.50
N ILE A 362 1.42 2.15 19.12
CA ILE A 362 2.57 2.22 20.03
C ILE A 362 2.97 3.68 20.36
N ARG A 363 2.97 4.62 19.39
CA ARG A 363 3.37 6.02 19.68
C ARG A 363 2.30 6.85 20.38
N SER A 364 1.11 6.31 20.66
CA SER A 364 0.09 7.08 21.38
C SER A 364 0.39 7.25 22.88
N GLN A 365 1.52 6.74 23.40
CA GLN A 365 1.96 6.99 24.77
C GLN A 365 3.44 7.41 24.77
N GLU A 366 3.71 8.65 25.18
CA GLU A 366 5.04 9.26 25.19
C GLU A 366 6.00 8.62 26.20
N THR A 367 5.47 7.91 27.20
CA THR A 367 6.20 7.08 28.16
C THR A 367 5.25 6.04 28.74
N TRP A 368 5.67 4.78 28.74
CA TRP A 368 4.90 3.71 29.38
C TRP A 368 5.28 3.65 30.84
N ARG A 369 4.32 3.87 31.76
CA ARG A 369 4.54 3.66 33.21
C ARG A 369 4.09 2.27 33.61
N LEU A 370 5.05 1.43 33.97
CA LEU A 370 4.80 0.05 34.36
C LEU A 370 4.92 -0.09 35.88
N ARG A 371 3.81 -0.31 36.58
CA ARG A 371 3.81 -0.67 38.00
C ARG A 371 3.98 -2.16 38.17
N VAL A 372 5.13 -2.59 38.67
CA VAL A 372 5.50 -4.02 38.72
C VAL A 372 4.71 -4.80 39.76
N ASP A 373 4.11 -4.10 40.73
CA ASP A 373 3.22 -4.69 41.73
C ASP A 373 1.90 -5.19 41.10
N ASN A 374 1.58 -4.71 39.89
CA ASN A 374 0.43 -5.15 39.11
C ASN A 374 0.88 -5.99 37.91
N ILE A 375 1.25 -7.25 38.16
CA ILE A 375 1.63 -8.21 37.10
C ILE A 375 0.55 -8.32 36.01
N ALA A 376 -0.73 -8.14 36.34
CA ALA A 376 -1.82 -8.17 35.38
C ALA A 376 -1.82 -6.95 34.43
N ALA A 377 -1.27 -5.80 34.85
CA ALA A 377 -1.03 -4.65 33.98
C ALA A 377 0.13 -4.92 33.01
N VAL A 378 1.22 -5.52 33.51
CA VAL A 378 2.35 -5.97 32.69
C VAL A 378 1.90 -6.95 31.61
N LEU A 379 1.17 -8.00 31.99
CA LEU A 379 0.67 -9.02 31.06
C LEU A 379 -0.32 -8.43 30.06
N ARG A 380 -1.18 -7.49 30.47
CA ARG A 380 -2.09 -6.76 29.54
C ARG A 380 -1.32 -5.92 28.53
N MET A 381 -0.24 -5.25 28.95
CA MET A 381 0.63 -4.47 28.06
C MET A 381 1.36 -5.36 27.06
N LEU A 382 1.85 -6.51 27.50
CA LEU A 382 2.56 -7.44 26.63
C LEU A 382 1.60 -8.30 25.78
N ARG A 383 0.31 -8.37 26.11
CA ARG A 383 -0.68 -9.21 25.39
C ARG A 383 -0.75 -8.95 23.88
N PRO A 384 -0.69 -7.72 23.36
CA PRO A 384 -0.60 -7.47 21.92
C PRO A 384 0.70 -8.03 21.32
N VAL A 385 1.82 -7.92 22.04
CA VAL A 385 3.11 -8.47 21.64
C VAL A 385 3.04 -10.01 21.57
N TYR A 386 2.40 -10.65 22.56
CA TYR A 386 2.18 -12.10 22.59
C TYR A 386 1.22 -12.58 21.51
N SER A 387 0.07 -11.92 21.36
CA SER A 387 -0.99 -12.32 20.42
C SER A 387 -0.53 -12.20 18.96
N TYR A 388 0.47 -11.35 18.69
CA TYR A 388 1.03 -11.13 17.36
C TYR A 388 2.53 -11.42 17.27
N ARG A 389 3.06 -12.34 18.11
CA ARG A 389 4.50 -12.66 18.23
C ARG A 389 5.20 -12.74 16.87
N ARG A 390 4.67 -13.48 15.90
CA ARG A 390 5.31 -13.63 14.57
C ARG A 390 5.42 -12.31 13.79
N VAL A 391 4.41 -11.44 13.88
CA VAL A 391 4.42 -10.13 13.23
C VAL A 391 5.38 -9.21 13.96
N PHE A 392 5.30 -9.15 15.29
CA PHE A 392 6.20 -8.34 16.11
C PHE A 392 7.67 -8.70 15.87
N LEU A 393 8.00 -9.99 15.82
CA LEU A 393 9.37 -10.45 15.58
C LEU A 393 9.90 -10.11 14.17
N ASP A 394 9.08 -10.18 13.12
CA ASP A 394 9.49 -9.81 11.77
C ASP A 394 9.77 -8.29 11.68
N PHE A 395 8.99 -7.47 12.39
CA PHE A 395 9.22 -6.02 12.45
C PHE A 395 10.45 -5.64 13.29
N PHE A 396 10.61 -6.29 14.45
CA PHE A 396 11.74 -6.05 15.34
C PHE A 396 13.06 -6.44 14.68
N LYS A 397 13.13 -7.61 14.02
CA LYS A 397 14.32 -8.07 13.28
C LYS A 397 14.77 -7.10 12.18
N ARG A 398 13.86 -6.30 11.63
CA ARG A 398 14.17 -5.30 10.60
C ARG A 398 14.61 -3.94 11.19
N GLY A 399 14.68 -3.81 12.52
CA GLY A 399 15.10 -2.59 13.23
C GLY A 399 14.08 -1.44 13.15
N ARG A 400 12.80 -1.73 12.92
CA ARG A 400 11.79 -0.73 12.51
C ARG A 400 10.84 -0.29 13.62
N ILE A 401 10.92 -0.91 14.80
CA ILE A 401 10.18 -0.49 15.98
C ILE A 401 11.19 0.15 16.93
N LYS A 402 11.12 1.48 17.08
CA LYS A 402 11.68 2.15 18.26
C LYS A 402 10.57 2.14 19.30
N MET A 403 10.71 1.33 20.35
CA MET A 403 9.84 1.48 21.50
C MET A 403 10.15 2.83 22.16
N GLY A 404 9.12 3.54 22.61
CA GLY A 404 9.32 4.75 23.41
C GLY A 404 9.96 4.41 24.75
N ALA A 405 10.44 5.41 25.49
CA ALA A 405 10.99 5.20 26.81
C ALA A 405 9.96 4.51 27.72
N CYS A 406 10.45 3.58 28.55
CA CYS A 406 9.64 2.83 29.50
C CYS A 406 10.07 3.22 30.92
N ASP A 407 9.16 3.82 31.68
CA ASP A 407 9.36 4.10 33.09
C ASP A 407 8.83 2.89 33.88
N VAL A 408 9.73 2.14 34.52
CA VAL A 408 9.35 1.00 35.36
C VAL A 408 9.32 1.47 36.81
N GLU A 409 8.11 1.56 37.37
CA GLU A 409 7.84 2.01 38.74
C GLU A 409 7.62 0.79 39.65
N PHE A 410 8.37 0.74 40.75
CA PHE A 410 8.24 -0.25 41.82
C PHE A 410 7.71 0.44 43.05
N THR A 411 6.77 -0.16 43.77
CA THR A 411 6.30 0.41 45.02
C THR A 411 6.60 -0.55 46.17
N SER A 412 7.40 -0.10 47.13
CA SER A 412 7.64 -0.81 48.38
C SER A 412 6.84 -0.18 49.50
N LEU A 413 6.18 -1.00 50.32
CA LEU A 413 5.51 -0.55 51.54
C LEU A 413 6.51 -0.60 52.70
N GLY A 414 6.74 0.55 53.36
CA GLY A 414 7.64 0.67 54.50
C GLY A 414 9.11 0.88 54.14
N ARG A 415 9.94 1.09 55.17
CA ARG A 415 11.38 1.47 55.06
C ARG A 415 12.29 0.39 54.49
N PHE A 416 11.78 -0.85 54.39
CA PHE A 416 12.49 -2.00 53.87
C PHE A 416 11.90 -2.42 52.52
N ALA A 417 12.70 -2.36 51.46
CA ALA A 417 12.33 -3.02 50.21
C ALA A 417 12.53 -4.53 50.34
N GLY A 418 11.45 -5.23 50.66
CA GLY A 418 11.46 -6.69 50.78
C GLY A 418 11.82 -7.40 49.47
N VAL A 419 12.41 -8.59 49.61
CA VAL A 419 12.87 -9.48 48.51
C VAL A 419 11.79 -9.70 47.45
N HIS A 420 10.52 -9.79 47.85
CA HIS A 420 9.40 -10.09 46.96
C HIS A 420 9.13 -9.05 45.87
N ALA A 421 9.27 -7.74 46.15
CA ALA A 421 9.10 -6.71 45.13
C ALA A 421 10.22 -6.79 44.09
N ILE A 422 11.42 -7.11 44.56
CA ILE A 422 12.62 -7.21 43.73
C ILE A 422 12.68 -8.53 42.97
N ASP A 423 12.06 -9.60 43.45
CA ASP A 423 11.87 -10.85 42.69
C ASP A 423 10.91 -10.68 41.51
N ARG A 424 9.85 -9.89 41.67
CA ARG A 424 8.95 -9.54 40.56
C ARG A 424 9.67 -8.66 39.53
N LEU A 425 10.50 -7.73 40.00
CA LEU A 425 11.41 -6.97 39.17
C LEU A 425 12.36 -7.90 38.40
N ARG A 426 13.01 -8.83 39.08
CA ARG A 426 13.90 -9.83 38.48
C ARG A 426 13.17 -10.67 37.43
N ALA A 427 11.94 -11.12 37.69
CA ALA A 427 11.14 -11.87 36.73
C ALA A 427 10.76 -11.01 35.51
N LEU A 428 10.40 -9.73 35.72
CA LEU A 428 10.09 -8.79 34.66
C LEU A 428 11.34 -8.48 33.81
N LEU A 429 12.47 -8.18 34.44
CA LEU A 429 13.73 -7.92 33.75
C LEU A 429 14.24 -9.16 33.04
N TRP A 430 14.05 -10.34 33.61
CA TRP A 430 14.33 -11.58 32.89
C TRP A 430 13.37 -11.78 31.70
N MET A 431 12.10 -11.40 31.81
CA MET A 431 11.18 -11.41 30.67
C MET A 431 11.57 -10.44 29.56
N ILE A 432 12.10 -9.27 29.94
CA ILE A 432 12.51 -8.22 29.01
C ILE A 432 13.88 -8.59 28.41
N TYR A 433 14.85 -9.03 29.22
CA TYR A 433 16.25 -9.14 28.83
C TYR A 433 16.82 -10.57 28.84
N GLY A 434 16.17 -11.50 29.52
CA GLY A 434 16.72 -12.83 29.83
C GLY A 434 16.96 -13.73 28.62
N SER A 435 16.19 -13.61 27.54
CA SER A 435 16.40 -14.42 26.33
C SER A 435 17.64 -14.04 25.53
N ALA A 436 18.13 -12.80 25.68
CA ALA A 436 19.37 -12.33 25.07
C ALA A 436 20.62 -12.88 25.78
N LEU A 437 20.48 -13.27 27.05
CA LEU A 437 21.60 -13.41 27.98
C LEU A 437 21.91 -14.86 28.36
N GLY A 438 21.14 -15.84 27.87
CA GLY A 438 21.32 -17.25 28.22
C GLY A 438 21.14 -17.55 29.72
N LEU A 439 20.49 -16.65 30.47
CA LEU A 439 20.28 -16.81 31.90
C LEU A 439 19.27 -17.94 32.17
N SER A 440 19.61 -18.80 33.13
CA SER A 440 18.71 -19.82 33.67
C SER A 440 17.38 -19.18 34.06
N ARG A 441 16.29 -19.81 33.65
CA ARG A 441 14.93 -19.32 33.92
C ARG A 441 14.69 -19.30 35.43
N PRO A 442 14.25 -18.18 36.03
CA PRO A 442 13.97 -18.14 37.46
C PRO A 442 12.84 -19.12 37.81
N ALA A 443 12.98 -19.80 38.95
CA ALA A 443 11.95 -20.68 39.49
C ALA A 443 10.63 -19.91 39.65
N GLY A 444 9.58 -20.33 38.93
CA GLY A 444 8.27 -19.68 38.93
C GLY A 444 7.93 -18.80 37.72
N ALA A 445 8.84 -18.57 36.76
CA ALA A 445 8.47 -17.91 35.50
C ALA A 445 7.45 -18.76 34.71
N PRO A 446 6.50 -18.18 33.94
CA PRO A 446 5.54 -18.95 33.12
C PRO A 446 6.19 -19.77 31.98
N ASN A 447 5.67 -20.97 31.69
CA ASN A 447 6.20 -21.89 30.64
C ASN A 447 6.04 -21.35 29.22
N ASP A 448 5.06 -20.48 28.98
CA ASP A 448 4.70 -19.97 27.64
C ASP A 448 5.74 -18.99 27.06
N LEU A 449 6.82 -18.72 27.79
CA LEU A 449 7.82 -17.70 27.48
C LEU A 449 9.08 -18.24 26.77
N ALA A 450 9.17 -19.55 26.54
CA ALA A 450 10.30 -20.14 25.82
C ALA A 450 10.35 -19.67 24.34
N GLY A 451 11.55 -19.26 23.90
CA GLY A 451 11.86 -18.96 22.49
C GLY A 451 11.75 -17.50 22.05
N TRP A 452 11.81 -16.53 22.97
CA TRP A 452 12.00 -15.14 22.57
C TRP A 452 13.37 -14.98 21.89
N PRO A 453 13.47 -14.29 20.74
CA PRO A 453 14.75 -14.01 20.12
C PRO A 453 15.53 -13.00 20.93
N ASP A 454 16.85 -13.09 20.85
CA ASP A 454 17.81 -12.12 21.38
C ASP A 454 17.48 -10.72 20.82
N MET A 455 17.01 -9.84 21.70
CA MET A 455 16.60 -8.48 21.37
C MET A 455 17.72 -7.51 21.76
N LYS A 456 18.54 -7.13 20.78
CA LYS A 456 19.72 -6.27 21.00
C LYS A 456 19.42 -4.78 21.19
N VAL A 457 18.19 -4.33 20.97
CA VAL A 457 17.82 -2.91 21.03
C VAL A 457 16.52 -2.75 21.79
N TRP A 458 16.65 -2.58 23.11
CA TRP A 458 15.52 -2.20 23.97
C TRP A 458 15.40 -0.67 24.04
N PRO A 459 14.20 -0.14 24.32
CA PRO A 459 14.03 1.27 24.63
C PRO A 459 14.86 1.65 25.86
N GLU A 460 15.15 2.94 25.99
CA GLU A 460 15.64 3.52 27.24
C GLU A 460 14.65 3.16 28.35
N VAL A 461 15.11 2.35 29.32
CA VAL A 461 14.31 1.96 30.47
C VAL A 461 14.78 2.78 31.67
N LYS A 462 13.86 3.51 32.27
CA LYS A 462 14.12 4.28 33.49
C LYS A 462 13.54 3.52 34.65
N PHE A 463 14.42 3.09 35.56
CA PHE A 463 13.99 2.40 36.76
C PHE A 463 13.64 3.43 37.83
N LYS A 464 12.48 3.25 38.46
CA LYS A 464 12.00 4.11 39.54
C LYS A 464 11.50 3.28 40.70
N LEU A 465 12.21 3.32 41.82
CA LEU A 465 11.83 2.67 43.07
C LEU A 465 11.13 3.68 43.98
N VAL A 466 9.87 3.44 44.31
CA VAL A 466 9.02 4.31 45.12
C VAL A 466 8.78 3.67 46.48
N PHE A 467 9.13 4.37 47.55
CA PHE A 467 8.85 3.94 48.93
C PHE A 467 7.60 4.62 49.43
N GLU A 468 6.56 3.85 49.73
CA GLU A 468 5.37 4.34 50.41
C GLU A 468 5.58 4.20 51.93
N LEU A 469 5.82 5.34 52.57
CA LEU A 469 6.14 5.44 54.00
C LEU A 469 5.01 6.11 54.78
N GLU A 470 4.72 5.60 55.98
CA GLU A 470 3.71 6.16 56.88
C GLU A 470 4.19 7.44 57.58
N GLN A 471 5.49 7.53 57.84
CA GLN A 471 6.15 8.67 58.50
C GLN A 471 7.30 9.16 57.64
N PHE A 472 7.67 10.43 57.79
CA PHE A 472 8.80 11.02 57.08
C PHE A 472 10.12 10.33 57.49
N GLU A 473 10.82 9.73 56.52
CA GLU A 473 12.18 9.20 56.71
C GLU A 473 13.17 9.84 55.72
N PRO A 474 14.37 10.23 56.17
CA PRO A 474 15.40 10.72 55.26
C PRO A 474 15.95 9.56 54.40
N LEU A 475 16.48 9.86 53.20
CA LEU A 475 16.99 8.83 52.26
C LEU A 475 18.10 7.97 52.89
N GLU A 476 18.86 8.55 53.81
CA GLU A 476 19.94 7.95 54.59
C GLU A 476 19.46 6.77 55.45
N ASN A 477 18.19 6.78 55.86
CA ASN A 477 17.60 5.76 56.73
C ASN A 477 16.96 4.60 55.96
N LEU A 478 16.79 4.74 54.64
CA LEU A 478 16.27 3.65 53.82
C LEU A 478 17.22 2.46 53.85
N ARG A 479 16.65 1.25 53.81
CA ARG A 479 17.42 0.02 53.68
C ARG A 479 16.96 -0.74 52.44
N LEU A 480 17.83 -0.76 51.43
CA LEU A 480 17.56 -1.33 50.11
C LEU A 480 18.46 -2.55 49.89
N ASP A 481 17.88 -3.75 49.82
CA ASP A 481 18.63 -4.90 49.31
C ASP A 481 18.85 -4.71 47.81
N ILE A 482 20.05 -4.26 47.42
CA ILE A 482 20.33 -3.86 46.04
C ILE A 482 20.67 -5.05 45.14
N MET A 483 20.94 -6.21 45.74
CA MET A 483 21.45 -7.37 45.01
C MET A 483 20.59 -7.80 43.83
N PRO A 484 19.26 -7.91 43.95
CA PRO A 484 18.47 -8.40 42.83
C PRO A 484 18.32 -7.35 41.72
N VAL A 485 18.45 -6.04 42.04
CA VAL A 485 18.53 -4.97 41.02
C VAL A 485 19.85 -5.04 40.26
N LEU A 486 20.97 -5.24 40.96
CA LEU A 486 22.26 -5.39 40.31
C LEU A 486 22.26 -6.61 39.40
N HIS A 487 21.83 -7.77 39.90
CA HIS A 487 21.70 -9.00 39.11
C HIS A 487 20.93 -8.81 37.82
N ALA A 488 19.82 -8.07 37.90
CA ALA A 488 18.95 -7.87 36.76
C ALA A 488 19.48 -6.83 35.76
N THR A 489 20.39 -5.94 36.17
CA THR A 489 20.95 -4.86 35.33
C THR A 489 22.39 -5.12 34.86
N LEU A 490 23.06 -6.19 35.28
CA LEU A 490 24.48 -6.48 35.02
C LEU A 490 25.01 -6.26 33.59
N ASN A 491 24.19 -6.54 32.58
CA ASN A 491 24.62 -6.48 31.17
C ASN A 491 24.22 -5.18 30.47
N HIS A 492 23.71 -4.20 31.24
CA HIS A 492 23.34 -2.89 30.74
C HIS A 492 24.50 -1.90 30.77
N THR A 493 24.45 -0.92 29.88
CA THR A 493 25.43 0.17 29.77
C THR A 493 25.54 0.96 31.08
N ASN A 494 26.70 1.57 31.29
CA ASN A 494 27.05 2.24 32.54
C ASN A 494 26.21 3.50 32.82
N ASP A 495 25.56 4.04 31.79
CA ASP A 495 24.84 5.32 31.85
C ASP A 495 23.39 5.19 32.36
N GLU A 496 23.00 4.01 32.85
CA GLU A 496 21.66 3.79 33.38
C GLU A 496 21.54 4.26 34.84
N THR A 497 20.45 4.96 35.13
CA THR A 497 20.15 5.49 36.46
C THR A 497 18.92 4.80 37.06
N LEU A 498 18.96 4.60 38.37
CA LEU A 498 17.83 4.15 39.19
C LEU A 498 17.35 5.31 40.05
N ALA A 499 16.17 5.85 39.75
CA ALA A 499 15.56 6.87 40.59
C ALA A 499 14.93 6.21 41.84
N VAL A 500 15.24 6.74 43.02
CA VAL A 500 14.64 6.34 44.30
C VAL A 500 13.79 7.50 44.80
N GLU A 501 12.48 7.31 44.94
CA GLU A 501 11.54 8.35 45.35
C GLU A 501 10.83 7.96 46.64
N LEU A 502 10.69 8.91 47.57
CA LEU A 502 9.90 8.73 48.78
C LEU A 502 8.50 9.30 48.58
N GLN A 503 7.48 8.50 48.85
CA GLN A 503 6.07 8.89 48.77
C GLN A 503 5.43 8.79 50.16
N TYR A 504 5.01 9.94 50.68
CA TYR A 504 4.35 10.08 51.99
C TYR A 504 2.88 10.32 51.79
N SER A 505 2.04 9.39 52.24
CA SER A 505 0.61 9.35 51.90
C SER A 505 0.37 9.36 50.37
N GLN A 506 -0.88 9.18 49.92
CA GLN A 506 -1.18 9.16 48.48
C GLN A 506 -0.96 10.50 47.75
N ARG A 507 -0.56 11.57 48.45
CA ARG A 507 -0.55 12.94 47.92
C ARG A 507 0.81 13.65 47.90
N PHE A 508 1.80 13.22 48.67
CA PHE A 508 3.08 13.94 48.75
C PHE A 508 4.23 13.06 48.26
N ARG A 509 4.91 13.52 47.20
CA ARG A 509 6.15 12.93 46.69
C ARG A 509 7.28 13.85 47.10
N HIS A 510 8.19 13.36 47.94
CA HIS A 510 9.34 14.12 48.41
C HIS A 510 10.62 13.39 48.05
N HIS A 511 11.60 14.16 47.59
CA HIS A 511 13.00 13.74 47.37
C HIS A 511 13.19 12.51 46.46
N ALA A 512 13.74 12.76 45.27
CA ALA A 512 14.23 11.73 44.38
C ALA A 512 15.76 11.67 44.50
N GLY A 513 16.29 10.58 45.04
CA GLY A 513 17.67 10.18 44.82
C GLY A 513 17.80 9.61 43.41
N VAL A 514 18.93 9.83 42.74
CA VAL A 514 19.24 9.19 41.45
C VAL A 514 20.52 8.40 41.65
N LEU A 515 20.39 7.07 41.61
CA LEU A 515 21.51 6.16 41.78
C LEU A 515 22.11 5.83 40.42
N ASP A 516 23.39 6.15 40.25
CA ASP A 516 24.17 5.68 39.11
C ASP A 516 24.47 4.19 39.28
N LEU A 517 23.94 3.34 38.38
CA LEU A 517 24.10 1.89 38.52
C LEU A 517 25.57 1.46 38.39
N GLY A 518 26.38 2.20 37.61
CA GLY A 518 27.82 1.97 37.50
C GLY A 518 28.55 2.18 38.84
N HIS A 519 28.26 3.29 39.51
CA HIS A 519 28.78 3.61 40.84
C HIS A 519 28.33 2.60 41.88
N LEU A 520 27.03 2.26 41.87
CA LEU A 520 26.44 1.30 42.80
C LEU A 520 27.09 -0.08 42.68
N ARG A 521 27.32 -0.57 41.45
CA ARG A 521 28.05 -1.82 41.20
C ARG A 521 29.45 -1.80 41.80
N ARG A 522 30.19 -0.70 41.60
CA ARG A 522 31.55 -0.53 42.16
C ARG A 522 31.52 -0.50 43.69
N ALA A 523 30.58 0.22 44.29
CA ALA A 523 30.42 0.31 45.74
C ALA A 523 30.10 -1.05 46.37
N VAL A 524 29.16 -1.81 45.78
CA VAL A 524 28.83 -3.17 46.23
C VAL A 524 30.02 -4.12 46.06
N PHE A 525 30.71 -4.05 44.92
CA PHE A 525 31.90 -4.87 44.68
C PHE A 525 33.01 -4.56 45.69
N ALA A 526 33.29 -3.28 45.96
CA ALA A 526 34.27 -2.88 46.96
C ALA A 526 33.89 -3.40 48.35
N ALA A 527 32.62 -3.25 48.76
CA ALA A 527 32.13 -3.77 50.03
C ALA A 527 32.33 -5.29 50.15
N TRP A 528 32.06 -6.05 49.09
CA TRP A 528 32.32 -7.49 49.05
C TRP A 528 33.80 -7.85 49.15
N VAL A 529 34.67 -7.12 48.44
CA VAL A 529 36.12 -7.35 48.49
C VAL A 529 36.66 -7.06 49.89
N SER A 530 36.18 -6.01 50.55
CA SER A 530 36.54 -5.68 51.94
C SER A 530 36.01 -6.69 52.95
N HIS A 531 34.91 -7.37 52.65
CA HIS A 531 34.34 -8.44 53.49
C HIS A 531 35.04 -9.80 53.33
N ARG A 532 35.94 -9.94 52.35
CA ARG A 532 36.47 -11.21 51.85
C ARG A 532 37.54 -11.88 52.73
N HIS A 533 37.46 -11.70 54.04
CA HIS A 533 38.23 -12.48 55.02
C HIS A 533 37.62 -13.87 55.30
N THR A 534 36.46 -14.20 54.71
CA THR A 534 35.82 -15.51 54.80
C THR A 534 35.98 -16.30 53.49
N THR A 535 36.18 -17.61 53.62
CA THR A 535 36.49 -18.58 52.57
C THR A 535 35.48 -18.57 51.40
N LEU A 536 35.96 -18.93 50.20
CA LEU A 536 35.21 -18.95 48.91
C LEU A 536 33.94 -19.84 48.90
N ASP A 537 33.69 -20.60 49.95
CA ASP A 537 32.60 -21.58 50.06
C ASP A 537 31.30 -21.01 50.65
N HIS A 538 31.33 -19.76 51.15
CA HIS A 538 30.14 -19.14 51.73
C HIS A 538 29.30 -18.40 50.67
N PRO A 539 27.95 -18.42 50.78
CA PRO A 539 27.08 -17.62 49.93
C PRO A 539 27.41 -16.13 50.08
N LEU A 540 27.34 -15.37 48.98
CA LEU A 540 27.62 -13.93 49.01
C LEU A 540 26.65 -13.23 49.98
N PRO A 541 27.15 -12.31 50.83
CA PRO A 541 26.28 -11.56 51.71
C PRO A 541 25.38 -10.63 50.89
N ARG A 542 24.15 -10.45 51.37
CA ARG A 542 23.22 -9.45 50.86
C ARG A 542 23.77 -8.07 51.19
N VAL A 543 23.72 -7.17 50.21
CA VAL A 543 24.24 -5.81 50.38
C VAL A 543 23.08 -4.85 50.48
N TRP A 544 23.01 -4.17 51.62
CA TRP A 544 22.00 -3.17 51.89
C TRP A 544 22.59 -1.78 51.67
N VAL A 545 21.90 -0.98 50.85
CA VAL A 545 22.28 0.42 50.56
C VAL A 545 21.20 1.38 51.01
N ASN A 546 21.57 2.64 51.28
CA ASN A 546 20.60 3.70 51.55
C ASN A 546 20.02 4.29 50.26
N GLY A 547 19.12 5.27 50.40
CA GLY A 547 18.51 6.00 49.28
C GLY A 547 19.50 6.83 48.45
N HIS A 548 20.74 7.01 48.92
CA HIS A 548 21.86 7.63 48.18
C HIS A 548 22.79 6.61 47.53
N GLY A 549 22.56 5.31 47.74
CA GLY A 549 23.36 4.23 47.17
C GLY A 549 24.63 3.89 47.98
N GLU A 550 24.76 4.43 49.18
CA GLU A 550 25.86 4.11 50.09
C GLU A 550 25.60 2.76 50.75
N VAL A 551 26.61 1.90 50.81
CA VAL A 551 26.51 0.59 51.48
C VAL A 551 26.43 0.80 52.99
N ILE A 552 25.32 0.40 53.59
CA ILE A 552 25.08 0.51 55.03
C ILE A 552 25.49 -0.78 55.75
N GLU A 553 25.15 -1.93 55.17
CA GLU A 553 25.25 -3.21 55.86
C GLU A 553 25.48 -4.38 54.89
N LEU A 554 26.29 -5.34 55.32
CA LEU A 554 26.46 -6.64 54.69
C LEU A 554 25.81 -7.70 55.57
N VAL A 555 24.69 -8.26 55.09
CA VAL A 555 23.91 -9.25 55.83
C VAL A 555 24.26 -10.65 55.30
N SER A 556 24.74 -11.52 56.17
CA SER A 556 25.03 -12.92 55.82
C SER A 556 23.77 -13.60 55.28
N ALA A 557 23.89 -14.38 54.21
CA ALA A 557 22.75 -15.05 53.57
C ALA A 557 22.03 -16.06 54.49
N ASN A 558 22.67 -16.47 55.59
CA ASN A 558 22.14 -17.42 56.57
C ASN A 558 21.47 -16.76 57.78
N GLY A 559 21.47 -15.43 57.88
CA GLY A 559 20.76 -14.73 58.95
C GLY A 559 19.25 -14.81 58.73
N THR A 560 18.52 -15.47 59.62
CA THR A 560 17.06 -15.30 59.70
C THR A 560 16.79 -13.87 60.19
N LEU A 561 16.12 -13.08 59.35
CA LEU A 561 15.56 -11.78 59.75
C LEU A 561 14.44 -12.05 60.76
N ASP A 562 14.40 -11.33 61.88
CA ASP A 562 13.22 -11.32 62.74
C ASP A 562 12.05 -10.56 62.09
N ASP A 563 10.86 -10.61 62.70
CA ASP A 563 9.64 -9.96 62.20
C ASP A 563 9.76 -8.42 62.07
N GLU A 564 10.82 -7.81 62.62
CA GLU A 564 11.12 -6.37 62.51
C GLU A 564 12.26 -6.04 61.52
N GLY A 565 12.88 -7.05 60.91
CA GLY A 565 13.93 -6.89 59.90
C GLY A 565 15.34 -6.69 60.47
N PHE A 566 15.59 -7.03 61.73
CA PHE A 566 16.92 -7.03 62.33
C PHE A 566 17.58 -8.41 62.27
N VAL A 567 18.90 -8.42 62.13
CA VAL A 567 19.71 -9.64 62.19
C VAL A 567 19.95 -9.96 63.68
N THR A 568 19.22 -10.93 64.22
CA THR A 568 19.60 -11.49 65.53
C THR A 568 20.87 -12.30 65.37
N SER A 569 21.92 -12.02 66.16
CA SER A 569 23.14 -12.82 66.18
C SER A 569 22.83 -14.22 66.74
N GLY A 570 22.41 -15.13 65.86
CA GLY A 570 22.13 -16.53 66.19
C GLY A 570 23.40 -17.36 66.18
N ASP A 571 23.58 -18.13 67.25
CA ASP A 571 24.66 -19.09 67.45
C ASP A 571 24.58 -20.23 66.40
N TRP A 572 25.71 -20.56 65.78
CA TRP A 572 25.82 -21.34 64.53
C TRP A 572 25.75 -22.86 64.71
N SER A 573 24.83 -23.38 65.54
CA SER A 573 24.81 -24.82 65.85
C SER A 573 23.81 -25.69 65.09
N ASP A 574 22.75 -25.15 64.46
CA ASP A 574 21.76 -26.00 63.79
C ASP A 574 21.27 -25.43 62.45
N ALA A 575 21.85 -25.89 61.33
CA ALA A 575 21.31 -25.72 59.99
C ALA A 575 21.71 -26.91 59.09
N ARG A 576 20.95 -28.01 59.15
CA ARG A 576 21.15 -29.21 58.31
C ARG A 576 20.08 -29.42 57.22
N GLU A 577 19.26 -28.42 56.90
CA GLU A 577 18.12 -28.61 55.98
C GLU A 577 18.05 -27.67 54.76
N ILE A 578 19.16 -27.04 54.34
CA ILE A 578 19.20 -26.16 53.15
C ILE A 578 20.33 -26.58 52.19
N GLU A 579 20.33 -27.83 51.73
CA GLU A 579 21.40 -28.34 50.85
C GLU A 579 21.10 -28.26 49.34
N HIS A 580 19.83 -28.06 48.94
CA HIS A 580 19.45 -28.09 47.52
C HIS A 580 19.25 -26.72 46.84
N LEU A 581 19.04 -25.64 47.59
CA LEU A 581 18.91 -24.27 47.04
C LEU A 581 20.26 -23.55 46.87
N THR A 582 21.31 -24.03 47.55
CA THR A 582 22.59 -23.33 47.66
C THR A 582 23.45 -23.46 46.41
N LYS A 583 23.55 -24.64 45.77
CA LYS A 583 24.48 -24.82 44.64
C LYS A 583 24.22 -23.90 43.44
N GLU A 584 22.97 -23.79 42.97
CA GLU A 584 22.63 -22.87 41.85
C GLU A 584 22.80 -21.39 42.25
N SER A 585 22.43 -21.03 43.49
CA SER A 585 22.58 -19.66 43.99
C SER A 585 24.04 -19.26 44.19
N THR A 586 24.89 -20.19 44.66
CA THR A 586 26.35 -20.03 44.80
C THR A 586 27.01 -19.94 43.43
N GLU A 587 26.62 -20.76 42.45
CA GLU A 587 27.15 -20.69 41.07
C GLU A 587 26.75 -19.36 40.39
N ALA A 588 25.51 -18.90 40.55
CA ALA A 588 25.05 -17.61 40.02
C ALA A 588 25.72 -16.41 40.70
N ALA A 589 25.97 -16.50 42.00
CA ALA A 589 26.70 -15.50 42.79
C ALA A 589 28.19 -15.43 42.38
N GLN A 590 28.84 -16.58 42.17
CA GLN A 590 30.21 -16.65 41.67
C GLN A 590 30.34 -16.17 40.22
N ASP A 591 29.36 -16.45 39.36
CA ASP A 591 29.30 -15.92 38.00
C ASP A 591 29.09 -14.39 38.01
N LEU A 592 28.22 -13.88 38.89
CA LEU A 592 28.08 -12.45 39.14
C LEU A 592 29.41 -11.82 39.57
N PHE A 593 30.09 -12.44 40.55
CA PHE A 593 31.39 -11.96 41.02
C PHE A 593 32.43 -11.94 39.89
N ARG A 594 32.50 -13.00 39.07
CA ARG A 594 33.39 -13.05 37.90
C ARG A 594 33.06 -11.99 36.86
N LYS A 595 31.78 -11.73 36.60
CA LYS A 595 31.33 -10.69 35.67
C LYS A 595 31.62 -9.29 36.18
N LEU A 596 31.40 -9.02 37.47
CA LEU A 596 31.74 -7.74 38.11
C LEU A 596 33.25 -7.53 38.19
N ALA A 597 34.03 -8.57 38.51
CA ALA A 597 35.49 -8.49 38.52
C ALA A 597 36.04 -8.19 37.13
N LYS A 598 35.60 -8.93 36.11
CA LYS A 598 35.95 -8.68 34.70
C LYS A 598 35.52 -7.29 34.23
N TYR A 599 34.37 -6.82 34.69
CA TYR A 599 33.88 -5.47 34.44
C TYR A 599 34.77 -4.41 35.10
N CYS A 600 35.13 -4.57 36.38
CA CYS A 600 36.06 -3.68 37.05
C CYS A 600 37.41 -3.65 36.32
N GLU A 601 37.99 -4.80 35.97
CA GLU A 601 39.25 -4.90 35.21
C GLU A 601 39.20 -4.18 33.85
N GLN A 602 38.06 -4.21 33.16
CA GLN A 602 37.90 -3.58 31.85
C GLN A 602 37.84 -2.04 31.92
N TYR A 603 37.56 -1.47 33.09
CA TYR A 603 37.32 -0.03 33.28
C TYR A 603 38.19 0.62 34.39
N THR A 604 39.13 -0.10 35.01
CA THR A 604 40.14 0.43 35.95
C THR A 604 41.47 0.80 35.28
N LEU A 605 41.45 1.23 34.01
CA LEU A 605 42.64 1.73 33.30
C LEU A 605 42.67 3.26 33.12
N ASP A 606 41.87 3.99 33.89
CA ASP A 606 42.05 5.43 34.18
C ASP A 606 42.13 5.67 35.69
#